data_AF-A0A925RD60-F1
#
_entry.id   AF-A0A925RD60-F1
#
_cell.length_a   1.000
_cell.length_b   1.000
_cell.length_c   1.000
_cell.angle_alpha   90.00
_cell.angle_beta   90.00
_cell.angle_gamma   90.00
#
_symmetry.space_group_name_H-M   'P 1'
#
loop_
_entity.id
_entity.type
_entity.pdbx_description
1 polymer ?
#
loop_
_entity_poly.entity_id
_entity_poly.type
_entity_poly.pdbx_seq_one_letter_code
_entity_poly.pdbx_strand_id
1 'polypeptide(L)'
;GVTLFVTTHYMDEAERCTDVGYICNSRLIVCGKPEQLKSLPDVTPAGTARWEFEVAHPAAYLQSLRSLTGVHDATLFGQTIHVLANHATSPAKMVDALALNSQDVQYRSITPSLEDVFVTLSRSAERGDLSETQLVENTPPTAELVPPQTENAGDDFSRSVIREASRKAGLFSGFVAIFLKEFSHIRREPATLFFTLIVPVLQTIVFGIAVNTEIEDIPMVIFDLDGRSDARELRESFENTHTFRIVERVLDEQSFDRAITSGRAKVGVRIPADYSDRLLSGRQAHVQVLIDGSDSQVATTAMNTANLLGLKMSIGRAKAMAENLPVVPARDEAGATALPIEMRTRLLFNPNLESSHFFVPGLVGIIMQLVTLFLTTFAIPVTYYIEILRAIVLRGADFFDVLPSVLGLAASTIVVLAFSLMRFRKQLV
;
A
#
# COMPACT_ATOMS: atom_id res chain seq x y z
N GLY A 1 -19.99 -11.22 27.92
CA GLY A 1 -20.61 -9.92 27.62
C GLY A 1 -19.69 -9.13 26.72
N VAL A 2 -20.22 -8.27 25.86
CA VAL A 2 -19.43 -7.34 25.05
C VAL A 2 -19.29 -6.04 25.83
N THR A 3 -18.06 -5.54 25.96
CA THR A 3 -17.79 -4.22 26.55
C THR A 3 -17.56 -3.22 25.42
N LEU A 4 -18.32 -2.13 25.39
CA LEU A 4 -18.22 -1.07 24.40
C LEU A 4 -17.59 0.17 25.04
N PHE A 5 -16.51 0.68 24.45
CA PHE A 5 -15.92 1.95 24.84
C PHE A 5 -16.28 3.00 23.79
N VAL A 6 -16.95 4.06 24.21
CA VAL A 6 -17.46 5.12 23.32
C VAL A 6 -16.85 6.45 23.76
N THR A 7 -16.33 7.22 22.81
CA THR A 7 -15.93 8.61 23.01
C THR A 7 -16.93 9.50 22.30
N THR A 8 -17.61 10.37 23.03
CA THR A 8 -18.57 11.33 22.47
C THR A 8 -18.38 12.69 23.13
N HIS A 9 -18.67 13.76 22.38
CA HIS A 9 -18.78 15.12 22.89
C HIS A 9 -20.25 15.53 23.10
N TYR A 10 -21.20 14.65 22.79
CA TYR A 10 -22.63 14.86 22.98
C TYR A 10 -23.09 14.23 24.30
N MET A 11 -23.66 15.04 25.18
CA MET A 11 -24.01 14.58 26.54
C MET A 11 -25.27 13.72 26.57
N ASP A 12 -26.20 13.89 25.63
CA ASP A 12 -27.38 13.04 25.46
C ASP A 12 -27.02 11.61 25.01
N GLU A 13 -25.90 11.44 24.30
CA GLU A 13 -25.31 10.12 24.03
C GLU A 13 -24.67 9.54 25.29
N ALA A 14 -23.97 10.36 26.07
CA ALA A 14 -23.33 9.94 27.32
C ALA A 14 -24.36 9.52 28.39
N GLU A 15 -25.53 10.16 28.45
CA GLU A 15 -26.62 9.79 29.37
C GLU A 15 -27.15 8.36 29.15
N ARG A 16 -26.97 7.80 27.95
CA ARG A 16 -27.40 6.43 27.61
C ARG A 16 -26.38 5.37 28.01
N CYS A 17 -25.20 5.77 28.48
CA CYS A 17 -24.13 4.87 28.89
C CYS A 17 -24.28 4.44 30.36
N THR A 18 -23.81 3.22 30.67
CA THR A 18 -23.82 2.69 32.04
C THR A 18 -22.87 3.47 32.96
N ASP A 19 -21.69 3.81 32.45
CA ASP A 19 -20.64 4.54 33.15
C ASP A 19 -20.13 5.65 32.22
N VAL A 20 -19.92 6.83 32.79
CA VAL A 20 -19.43 8.02 32.08
C VAL A 20 -18.18 8.54 32.75
N GLY A 21 -17.14 8.76 31.96
CA GLY A 21 -15.89 9.36 32.40
C GLY A 21 -15.64 10.69 31.71
N TYR A 22 -15.42 11.76 32.48
CA TYR A 22 -15.05 13.08 31.93
C TYR A 22 -13.55 13.26 31.87
N ILE A 23 -13.04 13.64 30.71
CA ILE A 23 -11.62 13.95 30.49
C ILE A 23 -11.47 15.43 30.16
N CYS A 24 -10.58 16.12 30.87
CA CYS A 24 -10.16 17.49 30.55
C CYS A 24 -8.64 17.59 30.68
N ASN A 25 -7.99 18.33 29.78
CA ASN A 25 -6.53 18.51 29.77
C ASN A 25 -5.74 17.20 29.89
N SER A 26 -6.19 16.16 29.16
CA SER A 26 -5.60 14.82 29.14
C SER A 26 -5.62 14.09 30.50
N ARG A 27 -6.48 14.51 31.43
CA ARG A 27 -6.72 13.84 32.72
C ARG A 27 -8.18 13.47 32.86
N LEU A 28 -8.44 12.26 33.37
CA LEU A 28 -9.77 11.84 33.79
C LEU A 28 -10.12 12.60 35.08
N ILE A 29 -11.16 13.44 35.03
CA ILE A 29 -11.62 14.25 36.16
C ILE A 29 -12.52 13.42 37.07
N VAL A 30 -13.48 12.68 36.49
CA VAL A 30 -14.45 11.87 37.24
C VAL A 30 -14.89 10.67 36.39
N CYS A 31 -15.29 9.59 37.06
CA CYS A 31 -15.91 8.43 36.42
C CYS A 31 -17.00 7.85 37.33
N GLY A 32 -18.18 7.57 36.78
CA GLY A 32 -19.29 6.99 37.53
C GLY A 32 -20.57 6.90 36.72
N LYS A 33 -21.67 6.50 37.37
CA LYS A 33 -22.98 6.45 36.71
C LYS A 33 -23.54 7.86 36.50
N PRO A 34 -24.24 8.15 35.39
CA PRO A 34 -24.78 9.49 35.12
C PRO A 34 -25.52 10.13 36.30
N GLU A 35 -26.40 9.38 36.96
CA GLU A 35 -27.17 9.86 38.12
C GLU A 35 -26.30 10.19 39.34
N GLN A 36 -25.22 9.43 39.56
CA GLN A 36 -24.29 9.71 40.66
C GLN A 36 -23.53 11.00 40.38
N LEU A 37 -23.10 11.20 39.14
CA LEU A 37 -22.37 12.40 38.73
C LEU A 37 -23.22 13.68 38.90
N LYS A 38 -24.51 13.61 38.56
CA LYS A 38 -25.49 14.70 38.78
C LYS A 38 -25.70 15.06 40.25
N SER A 39 -25.54 14.08 41.13
CA SER A 39 -25.71 14.24 42.58
C SER A 39 -24.43 14.64 43.34
N LEU A 40 -23.31 14.84 42.64
CA LEU A 40 -22.05 15.20 43.28
C LEU A 40 -22.19 16.49 44.09
N PRO A 41 -21.63 16.56 45.32
CA PRO A 41 -21.71 17.76 46.18
C PRO A 41 -21.17 19.03 45.50
N ASP A 42 -20.17 18.87 44.64
CA ASP A 42 -19.58 19.99 43.87
C ASP A 42 -20.51 20.50 42.76
N VAL A 43 -21.42 19.65 42.26
CA VAL A 43 -22.35 19.98 41.16
C VAL A 43 -23.70 20.45 41.70
N THR A 44 -24.19 19.80 42.76
CA THR A 44 -25.46 20.12 43.41
C THR A 44 -25.25 20.29 44.92
N PRO A 45 -24.73 21.45 45.37
CA PRO A 45 -24.53 21.72 46.79
C PRO A 45 -25.84 21.69 47.59
N ALA A 46 -25.80 21.21 48.83
CA ALA A 46 -26.97 21.18 49.69
C ALA A 46 -27.56 22.58 49.89
N GLY A 47 -28.88 22.70 49.73
CA GLY A 47 -29.58 23.99 49.86
C GLY A 47 -29.68 24.80 48.56
N THR A 48 -29.33 24.22 47.41
CA THR A 48 -29.40 24.88 46.10
C THR A 48 -30.49 24.31 45.18
N ALA A 49 -30.99 25.13 44.27
CA ALA A 49 -31.89 24.77 43.19
C ALA A 49 -31.37 25.32 41.85
N ARG A 50 -31.63 24.60 40.77
CA ARG A 50 -31.27 25.00 39.42
C ARG A 50 -32.50 25.50 38.67
N TRP A 51 -32.33 26.62 37.98
CA TRP A 51 -33.37 27.31 37.23
C TRP A 51 -32.91 27.54 35.81
N GLU A 52 -33.78 27.28 34.86
CA GLU A 52 -33.59 27.67 33.46
C GLU A 52 -34.34 28.97 33.20
N PHE A 53 -33.66 29.95 32.63
CA PHE A 53 -34.21 31.23 32.18
C PHE A 53 -34.12 31.32 30.65
N GLU A 54 -35.26 31.56 30.01
CA GLU A 54 -35.36 31.88 28.59
C GLU A 54 -35.60 33.39 28.45
N VAL A 55 -34.60 34.07 27.87
CA VAL A 55 -34.57 35.52 27.71
C VAL A 55 -34.00 35.88 26.35
N ALA A 56 -34.43 37.01 25.78
CA ALA A 56 -33.83 37.54 24.56
C ALA A 56 -32.37 37.94 24.84
N HIS A 57 -31.41 37.50 24.03
CA HIS A 57 -29.96 37.81 24.18
C HIS A 57 -29.36 37.35 25.53
N PRO A 58 -29.39 36.04 25.84
CA PRO A 58 -29.01 35.50 27.15
C PRO A 58 -27.55 35.82 27.57
N ALA A 59 -26.63 35.92 26.60
CA ALA A 59 -25.23 36.25 26.86
C ALA A 59 -25.05 37.63 27.53
N ALA A 60 -25.93 38.59 27.28
CA ALA A 60 -25.85 39.93 27.86
C ALA A 60 -26.09 39.94 29.39
N TYR A 61 -26.79 38.91 29.89
CA TYR A 61 -27.27 38.85 31.26
C TYR A 61 -26.47 37.90 32.17
N LEU A 62 -25.57 37.09 31.60
CA LEU A 62 -24.76 36.12 32.35
C LEU A 62 -23.96 36.77 33.48
N GLN A 63 -23.30 37.90 33.20
CA GLN A 63 -22.46 38.55 34.20
C GLN A 63 -23.28 39.15 35.35
N SER A 64 -24.43 39.74 35.03
CA SER A 64 -25.36 40.27 36.02
C SER A 64 -25.87 39.16 36.94
N LEU A 65 -26.29 38.02 36.39
CA LEU A 65 -26.75 36.88 37.18
C LEU A 65 -25.65 36.30 38.08
N ARG A 66 -24.42 36.16 37.57
CA ARG A 66 -23.28 35.68 38.37
C ARG A 66 -22.88 36.61 39.51
N SER A 67 -23.19 37.90 39.38
CA SER A 67 -22.88 38.90 40.42
C SER A 67 -23.93 38.98 41.54
N LEU A 68 -25.06 38.27 41.42
CA LEU A 68 -26.14 38.33 42.40
C LEU A 68 -25.84 37.55 43.67
N THR A 69 -26.18 38.17 44.80
CA THR A 69 -26.02 37.54 46.11
C THR A 69 -26.96 36.33 46.24
N GLY A 70 -26.38 35.14 46.37
CA GLY A 70 -27.11 33.88 46.45
C GLY A 70 -27.24 33.10 45.14
N VAL A 71 -26.60 33.56 44.06
CA VAL A 71 -26.30 32.77 42.85
C VAL A 71 -24.89 32.20 42.97
N HIS A 72 -24.73 30.89 42.78
CA HIS A 72 -23.45 30.19 42.82
C HIS A 72 -22.79 30.13 41.45
N ASP A 73 -23.58 29.84 40.41
CA ASP A 73 -23.10 29.85 39.03
C ASP A 73 -24.23 30.18 38.06
N ALA A 74 -23.86 30.72 36.90
CA ALA A 74 -24.75 30.86 35.76
C ALA A 74 -24.01 30.48 34.47
N THR A 75 -24.63 29.59 33.69
CA THR A 75 -24.06 28.99 32.49
C THR A 75 -25.02 29.16 31.31
N LEU A 76 -24.45 29.34 30.12
CA LEU A 76 -25.22 29.52 28.89
C LEU A 76 -25.37 28.18 28.18
N PHE A 77 -26.60 27.80 27.86
CA PHE A 77 -26.93 26.60 27.12
C PHE A 77 -27.77 26.96 25.90
N GLY A 78 -27.10 27.12 24.76
CA GLY A 78 -27.75 27.57 23.52
C GLY A 78 -28.42 28.94 23.71
N GLN A 79 -29.75 28.95 23.83
CA GLN A 79 -30.56 30.16 24.00
C GLN A 79 -31.11 30.35 25.43
N THR A 80 -30.82 29.43 26.36
CA THR A 80 -31.25 29.52 27.76
C THR A 80 -30.08 29.72 28.70
N ILE A 81 -30.35 30.28 29.88
CA ILE A 81 -29.38 30.44 30.96
C ILE A 81 -29.77 29.48 32.08
N HIS A 82 -28.85 28.61 32.49
CA HIS A 82 -29.05 27.81 33.69
C HIS A 82 -28.36 28.48 34.87
N VAL A 83 -29.10 28.69 35.94
CA VAL A 83 -28.64 29.39 37.14
C VAL A 83 -28.73 28.44 38.32
N LEU A 84 -27.60 28.22 38.99
CA LEU A 84 -27.51 27.51 40.25
C LEU A 84 -27.57 28.52 41.39
N ALA A 85 -28.59 28.45 42.24
CA ALA A 85 -28.80 29.42 43.31
C ALA A 85 -29.31 28.77 44.60
N ASN A 86 -29.15 29.47 45.73
CA ASN A 86 -29.70 29.03 47.01
C ASN A 86 -31.23 28.97 46.96
N HIS A 87 -31.85 28.04 47.70
CA HIS A 87 -33.32 27.98 47.86
C HIS A 87 -33.92 29.29 48.41
N ALA A 88 -33.15 30.08 49.16
CA ALA A 88 -33.56 31.38 49.67
C ALA A 88 -33.66 32.47 48.59
N THR A 89 -33.07 32.25 47.42
CA THR A 89 -33.09 33.19 46.30
C THR A 89 -34.28 32.87 45.40
N SER A 90 -35.37 33.65 45.55
CA SER A 90 -36.55 33.51 44.69
C SER A 90 -36.21 33.88 43.23
N PRO A 91 -36.72 33.14 42.22
CA PRO A 91 -36.56 33.49 40.81
C PRO A 91 -37.01 34.92 40.48
N ALA A 92 -38.04 35.43 41.17
CA ALA A 92 -38.51 36.79 41.00
C ALA A 92 -37.42 37.84 41.29
N LYS A 93 -36.59 37.60 42.33
CA LYS A 93 -35.44 38.49 42.64
C LYS A 93 -34.36 38.45 41.56
N MET A 94 -34.21 37.31 40.88
CA MET A 94 -33.27 37.19 39.75
C MET A 94 -33.79 37.93 38.53
N VAL A 95 -35.09 37.85 38.23
CA VAL A 95 -35.73 38.61 37.15
C VAL A 95 -35.67 40.12 37.43
N ASP A 96 -35.95 40.55 38.66
CA ASP A 96 -35.84 41.96 39.07
C ASP A 96 -34.43 42.51 38.85
N ALA A 97 -33.40 41.71 39.15
CA ALA A 97 -32.01 42.06 38.95
C ALA A 97 -31.59 42.17 37.47
N LEU A 98 -32.32 41.56 36.56
CA LEU A 98 -32.11 41.67 35.12
C LEU A 98 -32.68 42.98 34.54
N ALA A 99 -33.43 43.75 35.34
CA ALA A 99 -34.17 44.95 34.90
C ALA A 99 -35.06 44.69 33.67
N LEU A 100 -35.56 43.45 33.53
CA LEU A 100 -36.45 43.00 32.47
C LEU A 100 -37.90 43.01 32.98
N ASN A 101 -38.85 43.25 32.08
CA ASN A 101 -40.27 43.09 32.43
C ASN A 101 -40.55 41.61 32.67
N SER A 102 -41.34 41.30 33.69
CA SER A 102 -41.70 39.90 34.05
C SER A 102 -42.46 39.14 32.96
N GLN A 103 -42.89 39.82 31.88
CA GLN A 103 -43.54 39.21 30.71
C GLN A 103 -42.55 38.74 29.64
N ASP A 104 -41.30 39.22 29.67
CA ASP A 104 -40.26 38.94 28.67
C ASP A 104 -39.29 37.82 29.09
N VAL A 105 -39.55 37.20 30.26
CA VAL A 105 -38.71 36.16 30.86
C VAL A 105 -39.56 34.96 31.22
N GLN A 106 -39.27 33.81 30.61
CA GLN A 106 -39.81 32.53 31.07
C GLN A 106 -38.76 31.84 31.93
N TYR A 107 -39.19 31.29 33.07
CA TYR A 107 -38.30 30.50 33.92
C TYR A 107 -38.97 29.23 34.44
N ARG A 108 -38.19 28.16 34.57
CA ARG A 108 -38.63 26.88 35.14
C ARG A 108 -37.54 26.24 35.99
N SER A 109 -37.93 25.46 36.99
CA SER A 109 -36.97 24.65 37.76
C SER A 109 -36.59 23.42 36.95
N ILE A 110 -35.30 23.09 36.93
CA ILE A 110 -34.74 21.95 36.20
C ILE A 110 -33.91 21.07 37.13
N THR A 111 -33.79 19.79 36.78
CA THR A 111 -32.83 18.86 37.39
C THR A 111 -31.45 19.02 36.75
N PRO A 112 -30.35 18.76 37.47
CA PRO A 112 -29.01 18.84 36.90
C PRO A 112 -28.83 17.89 35.70
N SER A 113 -28.26 18.41 34.63
CA SER A 113 -27.89 17.68 33.41
C SER A 113 -26.43 17.19 33.46
N LEU A 114 -26.03 16.29 32.55
CA LEU A 114 -24.62 15.90 32.42
C LEU A 114 -23.74 17.06 31.94
N GLU A 115 -24.30 17.97 31.16
CA GLU A 115 -23.66 19.21 30.72
C GLU A 115 -23.32 20.11 31.91
N ASP A 116 -24.24 20.24 32.87
CA ASP A 116 -24.00 20.99 34.11
C ASP A 116 -22.83 20.40 34.90
N VAL A 117 -22.79 19.07 35.01
CA VAL A 117 -21.67 18.35 35.64
C VAL A 117 -20.35 18.69 34.94
N PHE A 118 -20.33 18.61 33.60
CA PHE A 118 -19.13 18.87 32.82
C PHE A 118 -18.63 20.30 33.01
N VAL A 119 -19.52 21.30 32.93
CA VAL A 119 -19.13 22.70 33.05
C VAL A 119 -18.61 23.02 34.44
N THR A 120 -19.29 22.52 35.49
CA THR A 120 -18.87 22.74 36.88
C THR A 120 -17.52 22.07 37.15
N LEU A 121 -17.36 20.79 36.82
CA LEU A 121 -16.12 20.05 37.10
C LEU A 121 -14.95 20.53 36.25
N SER A 122 -15.15 20.90 34.99
CA SER A 122 -14.07 21.42 34.13
C SER A 122 -13.56 22.77 34.66
N ARG A 123 -14.45 23.65 35.13
CA ARG A 123 -14.06 24.92 35.77
C ARG A 123 -13.33 24.72 37.09
N SER A 124 -13.79 23.78 37.92
CA SER A 124 -13.09 23.42 39.17
C SER A 124 -11.70 22.83 38.89
N ALA A 125 -11.57 22.03 37.81
CA ALA A 125 -10.29 21.51 37.35
C ALA A 125 -9.32 22.62 36.91
N GLU A 126 -9.80 23.64 36.20
CA GLU A 126 -9.01 24.80 35.79
C GLU A 126 -8.56 25.66 36.97
N ARG A 127 -9.38 25.78 38.01
CA ARG A 127 -9.03 26.51 39.24
C ARG A 127 -8.08 25.75 40.16
N GLY A 128 -7.86 24.45 39.92
CA GLY A 128 -7.03 23.59 40.75
C GLY A 128 -7.69 23.19 42.07
N ASP A 129 -9.00 23.37 42.19
CA ASP A 129 -9.78 23.08 43.42
C ASP A 129 -10.17 21.60 43.53
N LEU A 130 -9.90 20.78 42.51
CA LEU A 130 -10.17 19.35 42.55
C LEU A 130 -9.12 18.64 43.43
N SER A 131 -9.60 18.12 44.56
CA SER A 131 -8.88 17.07 45.31
C SER A 131 -8.71 15.82 44.42
N GLU A 132 -7.68 15.01 44.65
CA GLU A 132 -7.30 13.82 43.85
C GLU A 132 -8.48 13.07 43.20
N THR A 133 -8.31 12.61 41.95
CA THR A 133 -9.28 11.88 41.10
C THR A 133 -10.41 11.23 41.90
N GLN A 134 -11.58 11.85 41.93
CA GLN A 134 -12.76 11.30 42.61
C GLN A 134 -13.29 10.12 41.78
N LEU A 135 -12.75 8.93 42.02
CA LEU A 135 -13.38 7.66 41.66
C LEU A 135 -14.53 7.45 42.65
N VAL A 136 -15.77 7.49 42.17
CA VAL A 136 -16.94 7.19 43.00
C VAL A 136 -16.94 5.69 43.28
N GLU A 137 -16.46 5.28 44.46
CA GLU A 137 -16.36 3.88 44.87
C GLU A 137 -17.74 3.19 44.88
N ASN A 138 -17.82 2.05 44.19
CA ASN A 138 -18.91 1.09 44.33
C ASN A 138 -18.55 0.11 45.46
N THR A 139 -19.30 0.09 46.57
CA THR A 139 -19.21 -1.02 47.55
C THR A 139 -20.52 -1.80 47.64
N PRO A 140 -20.51 -3.10 47.28
CA PRO A 140 -21.27 -4.15 47.96
C PRO A 140 -20.32 -5.07 48.78
N PRO A 141 -20.83 -5.92 49.69
CA PRO A 141 -20.07 -6.41 50.84
C PRO A 141 -18.99 -7.44 50.51
N THR A 142 -17.83 -7.21 51.13
CA THR A 142 -16.89 -8.16 51.75
C THR A 142 -16.69 -9.52 51.07
N ALA A 143 -15.55 -9.67 50.39
CA ALA A 143 -14.76 -10.89 50.43
C ALA A 143 -13.39 -10.54 51.05
N GLU A 144 -13.14 -11.09 52.24
CA GLU A 144 -11.93 -10.91 53.03
C GLU A 144 -10.67 -11.23 52.23
N LEU A 145 -9.69 -10.33 52.27
CA LEU A 145 -8.28 -10.67 52.18
C LEU A 145 -7.51 -9.81 53.21
N VAL A 146 -6.89 -10.53 54.13
CA VAL A 146 -6.10 -10.08 55.28
C VAL A 146 -4.95 -9.15 54.86
N PRO A 147 -4.62 -8.09 55.63
CA PRO A 147 -3.50 -7.20 55.31
C PRO A 147 -2.17 -7.77 55.86
N PRO A 148 -1.02 -7.55 55.20
CA PRO A 148 0.24 -7.47 55.90
C PRO A 148 0.47 -6.03 56.38
N GLN A 149 0.69 -5.89 57.68
CA GLN A 149 1.30 -4.71 58.27
C GLN A 149 2.77 -4.61 57.79
N THR A 150 3.21 -3.45 57.30
CA THR A 150 4.24 -2.60 57.93
C THR A 150 4.65 -1.40 57.04
N GLU A 151 4.71 -0.24 57.70
CA GLU A 151 5.74 0.81 57.58
C GLU A 151 5.88 1.66 56.30
N ASN A 152 5.41 2.91 56.43
CA ASN A 152 6.09 4.15 56.07
C ASN A 152 7.07 4.14 54.87
N ALA A 153 6.53 4.27 53.66
CA ALA A 153 7.27 4.74 52.48
C ALA A 153 6.34 5.32 51.41
N GLY A 154 5.44 6.23 51.80
CA GLY A 154 4.56 6.94 50.88
C GLY A 154 5.18 8.24 50.38
N ASP A 155 6.12 8.16 49.43
CA ASP A 155 6.41 9.31 48.54
C ASP A 155 7.21 8.97 47.26
N ASP A 156 7.71 7.74 47.10
CA ASP A 156 8.67 7.41 46.02
C ASP A 156 8.09 6.58 44.86
N PHE A 157 6.90 5.99 45.01
CA PHE A 157 6.33 5.10 43.99
C PHE A 157 5.54 5.84 42.89
N SER A 158 4.92 6.98 43.22
CA SER A 158 4.10 7.73 42.24
C SER A 158 4.92 8.64 41.32
N ARG A 159 6.17 8.99 41.70
CA ARG A 159 7.06 9.83 40.88
C ARG A 159 7.85 9.04 39.83
N SER A 160 8.04 7.73 40.01
CA SER A 160 8.77 6.89 39.05
C SER A 160 7.91 6.50 37.84
N VAL A 161 6.63 6.20 38.05
CA VAL A 161 5.72 5.73 36.98
C VAL A 161 5.37 6.84 35.98
N ILE A 162 5.23 8.10 36.43
CA ILE A 162 4.84 9.23 35.56
C ILE A 162 6.04 9.78 34.77
N ARG A 163 7.28 9.59 35.24
CA ARG A 163 8.48 10.17 34.62
C ARG A 163 9.08 9.28 33.51
N GLU A 164 8.74 7.99 33.46
CA GLU A 164 9.21 7.08 32.40
C GLU A 164 8.35 7.11 31.13
N ALA A 165 7.05 7.36 31.23
CA ALA A 165 6.17 7.37 30.05
C ALA A 165 6.43 8.56 29.10
N SER A 166 6.95 9.68 29.61
CA SER A 166 7.15 10.90 28.81
C SER A 166 8.56 11.07 28.22
N ARG A 167 9.49 10.13 28.42
CA ARG A 167 10.90 10.29 27.98
C ARG A 167 11.35 9.46 26.78
N LYS A 168 10.48 8.66 26.16
CA LYS A 168 10.81 7.91 24.92
C LYS A 168 9.69 7.90 23.88
N ALA A 169 9.00 9.01 23.65
CA ALA A 169 8.33 9.19 22.36
C ALA A 169 9.40 9.57 21.31
N GLY A 170 10.19 8.58 20.89
CA GLY A 170 11.03 8.74 19.70
C GLY A 170 10.12 9.05 18.50
N LEU A 171 10.66 9.73 17.47
CA LEU A 171 9.96 10.05 16.21
C LEU A 171 9.19 8.86 15.61
N PHE A 172 9.60 7.62 15.95
CA PHE A 172 9.04 6.37 15.45
C PHE A 172 7.93 5.75 16.33
N SER A 173 7.64 6.26 17.52
CA SER A 173 6.62 5.69 18.42
C SER A 173 5.21 5.74 17.83
N GLY A 174 4.85 6.83 17.16
CA GLY A 174 3.59 6.94 16.41
C GLY A 174 3.56 6.03 15.17
N PHE A 175 4.69 5.90 14.46
CA PHE A 175 4.81 4.99 13.32
C PHE A 175 4.59 3.53 13.73
N VAL A 176 5.19 3.09 14.84
CA VAL A 176 5.02 1.73 15.37
C VAL A 176 3.58 1.49 15.83
N ALA A 177 2.93 2.48 16.45
CA ALA A 177 1.52 2.38 16.84
C ALA A 177 0.59 2.20 15.63
N ILE A 178 0.81 2.96 14.56
CA ILE A 178 0.07 2.81 13.29
C ILE A 178 0.38 1.47 12.64
N PHE A 179 1.65 1.06 12.59
CA PHE A 179 2.05 -0.21 12.02
C PHE A 179 1.40 -1.40 12.72
N LEU A 180 1.40 -1.41 14.06
CA LEU A 180 0.74 -2.45 14.86
C LEU A 180 -0.78 -2.48 14.64
N LYS A 181 -1.40 -1.30 14.47
CA LYS A 181 -2.81 -1.20 14.10
C LYS A 181 -3.04 -1.83 12.72
N GLU A 182 -2.36 -1.37 11.69
CA GLU A 182 -2.56 -1.87 10.32
C GLU A 182 -2.26 -3.36 10.21
N PHE A 183 -1.21 -3.85 10.89
CA PHE A 183 -0.92 -5.29 10.97
C PHE A 183 -2.05 -6.09 11.61
N SER A 184 -2.66 -5.56 12.67
CA SER A 184 -3.83 -6.17 13.31
C SER A 184 -5.05 -6.21 12.37
N HIS A 185 -5.26 -5.16 11.58
CA HIS A 185 -6.30 -5.11 10.55
C HIS A 185 -6.07 -6.16 9.46
N ILE A 186 -4.86 -6.22 8.88
CA ILE A 186 -4.49 -7.20 7.84
C ILE A 186 -4.65 -8.63 8.36
N ARG A 187 -4.25 -8.90 9.61
CA ARG A 187 -4.38 -10.23 10.22
C ARG A 187 -5.82 -10.67 10.44
N ARG A 188 -6.74 -9.71 10.67
CA ARG A 188 -8.15 -10.00 10.97
C ARG A 188 -8.98 -10.24 9.71
N GLU A 189 -8.52 -9.76 8.55
CA GLU A 189 -9.19 -9.96 7.26
C GLU A 189 -8.53 -11.11 6.46
N PRO A 190 -9.13 -12.30 6.41
CA PRO A 190 -8.51 -13.48 5.79
C PRO A 190 -8.26 -13.30 4.28
N ALA A 191 -9.10 -12.53 3.58
CA ALA A 191 -8.91 -12.23 2.16
C ALA A 191 -7.68 -11.36 1.93
N THR A 192 -7.52 -10.28 2.71
CA THR A 192 -6.36 -9.37 2.62
C THR A 192 -5.06 -10.11 2.93
N LEU A 193 -5.06 -10.98 3.94
CA LEU A 193 -3.92 -11.83 4.27
C LEU A 193 -3.59 -12.84 3.16
N PHE A 194 -4.62 -13.46 2.55
CA PHE A 194 -4.43 -14.35 1.41
C PHE A 194 -3.79 -13.64 0.23
N PHE A 195 -4.32 -12.49 -0.20
CA PHE A 195 -3.75 -11.73 -1.33
C PHE A 195 -2.35 -11.18 -1.03
N THR A 196 -2.09 -10.72 0.19
CA THR A 196 -0.79 -10.12 0.54
C THR A 196 0.31 -11.17 0.69
N LEU A 197 0.00 -12.37 1.18
CA LEU A 197 0.99 -13.42 1.43
C LEU A 197 1.06 -14.46 0.30
N ILE A 198 -0.08 -15.01 -0.11
CA ILE A 198 -0.12 -16.15 -1.04
C ILE A 198 0.18 -15.70 -2.47
N VAL A 199 -0.37 -14.58 -2.93
CA VAL A 199 -0.19 -14.16 -4.33
C VAL A 199 1.28 -13.84 -4.65
N PRO A 200 2.03 -13.06 -3.83
CA PRO A 200 3.45 -12.81 -4.10
C PRO A 200 4.31 -14.08 -4.02
N VAL A 201 4.02 -14.99 -3.08
CA VAL A 201 4.72 -16.28 -3.00
C VAL A 201 4.46 -17.12 -4.24
N LEU A 202 3.20 -17.23 -4.67
CA LEU A 202 2.82 -17.93 -5.89
C LEU A 202 3.48 -17.29 -7.12
N GLN A 203 3.45 -15.96 -7.23
CA GLN A 203 4.14 -15.21 -8.29
C GLN A 203 5.65 -15.51 -8.28
N THR A 204 6.29 -15.54 -7.12
CA THR A 204 7.73 -15.83 -7.00
C THR A 204 8.04 -17.26 -7.41
N ILE A 205 7.20 -18.23 -7.07
CA ILE A 205 7.36 -19.62 -7.51
C ILE A 205 7.17 -19.72 -9.02
N VAL A 206 6.11 -19.12 -9.57
CA VAL A 206 5.84 -19.11 -11.01
C VAL A 206 6.98 -18.42 -11.77
N PHE A 207 7.42 -17.24 -11.33
CA PHE A 207 8.59 -16.57 -11.91
C PHE A 207 9.86 -17.39 -11.70
N GLY A 208 10.08 -18.00 -10.55
CA GLY A 208 11.23 -18.83 -10.28
C GLY A 208 11.33 -20.05 -11.20
N ILE A 209 10.18 -20.65 -11.56
CA ILE A 209 10.11 -21.73 -12.55
C ILE A 209 10.29 -21.18 -13.98
N ALA A 210 9.77 -19.98 -14.27
CA ALA A 210 9.83 -19.37 -15.60
C ALA A 210 11.18 -18.70 -15.92
N VAL A 211 12.00 -18.37 -14.92
CA VAL A 211 13.34 -17.79 -15.08
C VAL A 211 14.35 -18.91 -15.36
N ASN A 212 14.12 -19.70 -16.41
CA ASN A 212 15.24 -20.38 -17.05
C ASN A 212 15.89 -19.38 -18.01
N THR A 213 17.09 -18.91 -17.69
CA THR A 213 17.80 -17.92 -18.52
C THR A 213 18.52 -18.55 -19.71
N GLU A 214 18.54 -19.88 -19.78
CA GLU A 214 19.14 -20.61 -20.89
C GLU A 214 18.18 -20.60 -22.08
N ILE A 215 18.64 -20.01 -23.19
CA ILE A 215 17.89 -19.96 -24.44
C ILE A 215 18.14 -21.28 -25.17
N GLU A 216 17.13 -22.12 -25.23
CA GLU A 216 17.12 -23.39 -25.96
C GLU A 216 16.28 -23.28 -27.25
N ASP A 217 16.41 -24.28 -28.14
CA ASP A 217 15.58 -24.45 -29.34
C ASP A 217 15.55 -23.26 -30.33
N ILE A 218 16.67 -22.52 -30.45
CA ILE A 218 16.80 -21.44 -31.43
C ILE A 218 16.60 -22.02 -32.84
N PRO A 219 15.58 -21.57 -33.60
CA PRO A 219 15.25 -22.15 -34.89
C PRO A 219 16.39 -21.88 -35.88
N MET A 220 16.98 -22.96 -36.40
CA MET A 220 18.13 -22.95 -37.28
C MET A 220 17.77 -23.56 -38.65
N VAL A 221 18.27 -22.94 -39.72
CA VAL A 221 18.27 -23.50 -41.07
C VAL A 221 19.71 -23.86 -41.46
N ILE A 222 19.88 -25.01 -42.11
CA ILE A 222 21.19 -25.47 -42.58
C ILE A 222 21.19 -25.54 -44.10
N PHE A 223 22.19 -24.88 -44.70
CA PHE A 223 22.54 -25.03 -46.09
C PHE A 223 23.86 -25.80 -46.20
N ASP A 224 23.77 -27.09 -46.50
CA ASP A 224 24.91 -28.01 -46.59
C ASP A 224 25.24 -28.32 -48.05
N LEU A 225 26.39 -27.83 -48.51
CA LEU A 225 26.90 -28.06 -49.86
C LEU A 225 27.87 -29.25 -49.95
N ASP A 226 28.31 -29.82 -48.83
CA ASP A 226 29.35 -30.86 -48.78
C ASP A 226 28.73 -32.26 -48.62
N GLY A 227 27.78 -32.41 -47.68
CA GLY A 227 26.98 -33.63 -47.51
C GLY A 227 27.76 -34.89 -47.04
N ARG A 228 29.07 -34.79 -46.78
CA ARG A 228 29.95 -35.88 -46.32
C ARG A 228 29.90 -36.10 -44.81
N SER A 229 30.64 -37.10 -44.31
CA SER A 229 30.66 -37.47 -42.89
C SER A 229 31.08 -36.32 -41.97
N ASP A 230 32.06 -35.49 -42.37
CA ASP A 230 32.52 -34.36 -41.55
C ASP A 230 31.44 -33.27 -41.44
N ALA A 231 30.78 -32.93 -42.55
CA ALA A 231 29.65 -31.99 -42.55
C ALA A 231 28.45 -32.52 -41.73
N ARG A 232 28.21 -33.83 -41.78
CA ARG A 232 27.21 -34.50 -40.97
C ARG A 232 27.53 -34.45 -39.46
N GLU A 233 28.78 -34.67 -39.08
CA GLU A 233 29.23 -34.56 -37.69
C GLU A 233 29.06 -33.13 -37.17
N LEU A 234 29.42 -32.12 -37.98
CA LEU A 234 29.20 -30.71 -37.66
C LEU A 234 27.71 -30.42 -37.39
N ARG A 235 26.82 -30.88 -38.27
CA ARG A 235 25.37 -30.73 -38.11
C ARG A 235 24.85 -31.39 -36.83
N GLU A 236 25.23 -32.64 -36.59
CA GLU A 236 24.82 -33.37 -35.39
C GLU A 236 25.38 -32.70 -34.12
N SER A 237 26.58 -32.13 -34.19
CA SER A 237 27.17 -31.38 -33.09
C SER A 237 26.39 -30.11 -32.76
N PHE A 238 25.79 -29.43 -33.75
CA PHE A 238 24.88 -28.30 -33.51
C PHE A 238 23.59 -28.71 -32.81
N GLU A 239 22.96 -29.80 -33.27
CA GLU A 239 21.73 -30.34 -32.67
C GLU A 239 21.96 -30.84 -31.24
N ASN A 240 23.11 -31.46 -30.98
CA ASN A 240 23.52 -31.95 -29.65
C ASN A 240 23.83 -30.83 -28.64
N THR A 241 23.90 -29.56 -29.05
CA THR A 241 24.05 -28.45 -28.09
C THR A 241 22.76 -28.12 -27.35
N HIS A 242 21.59 -28.58 -27.84
CA HIS A 242 20.25 -28.20 -27.38
C HIS A 242 19.92 -26.69 -27.46
N THR A 243 20.88 -25.84 -27.79
CA THR A 243 20.67 -24.42 -28.10
C THR A 243 19.96 -24.22 -29.43
N PHE A 244 20.14 -25.13 -30.39
CA PHE A 244 19.62 -24.97 -31.75
C PHE A 244 18.67 -26.10 -32.12
N ARG A 245 17.59 -25.75 -32.82
CA ARG A 245 16.64 -26.69 -33.39
C ARG A 245 16.61 -26.55 -34.90
N ILE A 246 17.00 -27.60 -35.62
CA ILE A 246 17.04 -27.60 -37.09
C ILE A 246 15.60 -27.67 -37.62
N VAL A 247 15.11 -26.56 -38.18
CA VAL A 247 13.73 -26.45 -38.70
C VAL A 247 13.65 -26.97 -40.13
N GLU A 248 14.65 -26.64 -40.95
CA GLU A 248 14.66 -26.98 -42.37
C GLU A 248 16.10 -27.17 -42.86
N ARG A 249 16.28 -28.09 -43.81
CA ARG A 249 17.50 -28.22 -44.61
C ARG A 249 17.18 -27.73 -46.01
N VAL A 250 17.85 -26.66 -46.40
CA VAL A 250 17.65 -26.04 -47.71
C VAL A 250 18.74 -26.50 -48.65
N LEU A 251 18.42 -26.56 -49.94
CA LEU A 251 19.34 -26.99 -51.00
C LEU A 251 19.70 -25.84 -51.95
N ASP A 252 19.10 -24.66 -51.75
CA ASP A 252 19.31 -23.49 -52.57
C ASP A 252 19.47 -22.21 -51.72
N GLU A 253 20.30 -21.28 -52.19
CA GLU A 253 20.62 -20.04 -51.49
C GLU A 253 19.36 -19.16 -51.31
N GLN A 254 18.42 -19.17 -52.26
CA GLN A 254 17.22 -18.35 -52.15
C GLN A 254 16.31 -18.81 -51.01
N SER A 255 16.15 -20.12 -50.83
CA SER A 255 15.41 -20.70 -49.71
C SER A 255 16.12 -20.47 -48.38
N PHE A 256 17.46 -20.49 -48.36
CA PHE A 256 18.27 -20.14 -47.19
C PHE A 256 18.01 -18.71 -46.74
N ASP A 257 18.19 -17.74 -47.65
CA ASP A 257 17.97 -16.32 -47.34
C ASP A 257 16.50 -16.05 -46.99
N ARG A 258 15.55 -16.69 -47.66
CA ARG A 258 14.12 -16.56 -47.38
C ARG A 258 13.76 -17.11 -46.01
N ALA A 259 14.34 -18.23 -45.59
CA ALA A 259 14.09 -18.81 -44.26
C ALA A 259 14.50 -17.85 -43.14
N ILE A 260 15.63 -17.15 -43.30
CA ILE A 260 16.12 -16.17 -42.32
C ILE A 260 15.30 -14.88 -42.38
N THR A 261 15.11 -14.30 -43.57
CA THR A 261 14.40 -13.02 -43.74
C THR A 261 12.90 -13.09 -43.40
N SER A 262 12.26 -14.25 -43.58
CA SER A 262 10.87 -14.47 -43.16
C SER A 262 10.72 -14.73 -41.65
N GLY A 263 11.83 -14.87 -40.91
CA GLY A 263 11.83 -15.20 -39.48
C GLY A 263 11.52 -16.66 -39.14
N ARG A 264 11.40 -17.55 -40.16
CA ARG A 264 11.24 -19.01 -39.93
C ARG A 264 12.47 -19.63 -39.26
N ALA A 265 13.65 -19.09 -39.56
CA ALA A 265 14.90 -19.40 -38.87
C ALA A 265 15.53 -18.12 -38.34
N LYS A 266 16.09 -18.19 -37.12
CA LYS A 266 16.85 -17.11 -36.49
C LYS A 266 18.35 -17.26 -36.73
N VAL A 267 18.79 -18.48 -37.03
CA VAL A 267 20.19 -18.78 -37.34
C VAL A 267 20.27 -19.56 -38.65
N GLY A 268 21.16 -19.15 -39.55
CA GLY A 268 21.48 -19.88 -40.76
C GLY A 268 22.92 -20.36 -40.73
N VAL A 269 23.16 -21.66 -40.94
CA VAL A 269 24.51 -22.22 -41.06
C VAL A 269 24.74 -22.63 -42.50
N ARG A 270 25.79 -22.08 -43.12
CA ARG A 270 26.22 -22.43 -44.46
C ARG A 270 27.55 -23.18 -44.40
N ILE A 271 27.51 -24.44 -44.82
CA ILE A 271 28.67 -25.33 -44.93
C ILE A 271 29.11 -25.33 -46.40
N PRO A 272 30.35 -24.92 -46.71
CA PRO A 272 30.81 -24.87 -48.10
C PRO A 272 31.11 -26.28 -48.64
N ALA A 273 31.05 -26.45 -49.97
CA ALA A 273 31.26 -27.74 -50.62
C ALA A 273 32.67 -28.34 -50.40
N ASP A 274 33.66 -27.50 -50.12
CA ASP A 274 35.05 -27.89 -49.87
C ASP A 274 35.37 -28.13 -48.39
N TYR A 275 34.36 -28.18 -47.52
CA TYR A 275 34.52 -28.32 -46.07
C TYR A 275 35.34 -29.56 -45.69
N SER A 276 34.89 -30.77 -46.05
CA SER A 276 35.65 -31.99 -45.73
C SER A 276 37.00 -32.04 -46.46
N ASP A 277 37.11 -31.54 -47.70
CA ASP A 277 38.39 -31.53 -48.45
C ASP A 277 39.45 -30.65 -47.77
N ARG A 278 39.05 -29.48 -47.26
CA ARG A 278 39.94 -28.61 -46.49
C ARG A 278 40.39 -29.28 -45.20
N LEU A 279 39.47 -29.92 -44.48
CA LEU A 279 39.80 -30.63 -43.24
C LEU A 279 40.76 -31.80 -43.47
N LEU A 280 40.52 -32.61 -44.51
CA LEU A 280 41.39 -33.74 -44.86
C LEU A 280 42.78 -33.30 -45.35
N SER A 281 42.86 -32.15 -46.01
CA SER A 281 44.12 -31.57 -46.49
C SER A 281 44.88 -30.75 -45.43
N GLY A 282 44.42 -30.71 -44.18
CA GLY A 282 45.05 -29.93 -43.10
C GLY A 282 44.96 -28.42 -43.34
N ARG A 283 43.96 -27.96 -44.08
CA ARG A 283 43.65 -26.54 -44.27
C ARG A 283 42.51 -26.14 -43.36
N GLN A 284 42.47 -24.86 -42.99
CA GLN A 284 41.36 -24.31 -42.22
C GLN A 284 40.07 -24.29 -43.06
N ALA A 285 39.01 -24.88 -42.53
CA ALA A 285 37.67 -24.85 -43.12
C ALA A 285 36.83 -23.75 -42.47
N HIS A 286 36.21 -22.90 -43.28
CA HIS A 286 35.37 -21.80 -42.80
C HIS A 286 33.90 -22.19 -42.92
N VAL A 287 33.17 -22.13 -41.80
CA VAL A 287 31.71 -22.32 -41.76
C VAL A 287 31.09 -20.97 -41.50
N GLN A 288 30.15 -20.54 -42.35
CA GLN A 288 29.47 -19.27 -42.15
C GLN A 288 28.23 -19.46 -41.30
N VAL A 289 28.04 -18.60 -40.30
CA VAL A 289 26.87 -18.58 -39.44
C VAL A 289 26.23 -17.20 -39.52
N LEU A 290 25.04 -17.12 -40.08
CA LEU A 290 24.22 -15.91 -40.13
C LEU A 290 23.25 -15.92 -38.96
N ILE A 291 23.17 -14.83 -38.20
CA ILE A 291 22.36 -14.74 -36.98
C ILE A 291 21.48 -13.51 -37.07
N ASP A 292 20.18 -13.68 -36.86
CA ASP A 292 19.23 -12.57 -36.69
C ASP A 292 19.53 -11.82 -35.38
N GLY A 293 20.02 -10.59 -35.50
CA GLY A 293 20.36 -9.72 -34.39
C GLY A 293 19.19 -8.92 -33.81
N SER A 294 17.98 -9.01 -34.37
CA SER A 294 16.82 -8.27 -33.87
C SER A 294 16.50 -8.60 -32.41
N ASP A 295 16.81 -9.81 -31.97
CA ASP A 295 16.86 -10.19 -30.55
C ASP A 295 18.32 -10.31 -30.11
N SER A 296 18.84 -9.29 -29.43
CA SER A 296 20.25 -9.23 -29.00
C SER A 296 20.62 -10.38 -28.05
N GLN A 297 19.68 -10.91 -27.27
CA GLN A 297 19.96 -11.98 -26.30
C GLN A 297 20.08 -13.32 -27.02
N VAL A 298 19.12 -13.65 -27.88
CA VAL A 298 19.16 -14.85 -28.73
C VAL A 298 20.40 -14.82 -29.64
N ALA A 299 20.71 -13.66 -30.22
CA ALA A 299 21.85 -13.50 -31.12
C ALA A 299 23.19 -13.71 -30.41
N THR A 300 23.34 -13.18 -29.20
CA THR A 300 24.55 -13.35 -28.39
C THR A 300 24.75 -14.81 -28.00
N THR A 301 23.68 -15.49 -27.56
CA THR A 301 23.74 -16.93 -27.23
C THR A 301 24.10 -17.76 -28.45
N ALA A 302 23.43 -17.54 -29.59
CA ALA A 302 23.73 -18.24 -30.84
C ALA A 302 25.19 -18.07 -31.28
N MET A 303 25.70 -16.83 -31.21
CA MET A 303 27.08 -16.51 -31.60
C MET A 303 28.10 -17.21 -30.70
N ASN A 304 27.90 -17.13 -29.38
CA ASN A 304 28.79 -17.75 -28.40
C ASN A 304 28.78 -19.27 -28.51
N THR A 305 27.60 -19.90 -28.62
CA THR A 305 27.48 -21.35 -28.78
C THR A 305 28.09 -21.81 -30.10
N ALA A 306 27.86 -21.11 -31.22
CA ALA A 306 28.48 -21.46 -32.50
C ALA A 306 30.01 -21.38 -32.45
N ASN A 307 30.56 -20.30 -31.88
CA ASN A 307 32.02 -20.12 -31.76
C ASN A 307 32.65 -21.17 -30.82
N LEU A 308 32.01 -21.45 -29.67
CA LEU A 308 32.46 -22.49 -28.74
C LEU A 308 32.40 -23.89 -29.37
N LEU A 309 31.36 -24.18 -30.15
CA LEU A 309 31.24 -25.44 -30.87
C LEU A 309 32.38 -25.61 -31.89
N GLY A 310 32.64 -24.57 -32.68
CA GLY A 310 33.76 -24.53 -33.61
C GLY A 310 35.10 -24.79 -32.93
N LEU A 311 35.36 -24.10 -31.81
CA LEU A 311 36.56 -24.29 -31.01
C LEU A 311 36.68 -25.72 -30.46
N LYS A 312 35.59 -26.28 -29.90
CA LYS A 312 35.56 -27.64 -29.35
C LYS A 312 35.89 -28.69 -30.42
N MET A 313 35.23 -28.62 -31.58
CA MET A 313 35.50 -29.55 -32.69
C MET A 313 36.90 -29.35 -33.24
N SER A 314 37.35 -28.10 -33.37
CA SER A 314 38.69 -27.79 -33.86
C SER A 314 39.79 -28.35 -32.95
N ILE A 315 39.64 -28.28 -31.63
CA ILE A 315 40.58 -28.88 -30.65
C ILE A 315 40.52 -30.42 -30.73
N GLY A 316 39.31 -31.00 -30.79
CA GLY A 316 39.14 -32.45 -30.93
C GLY A 316 39.84 -33.00 -32.18
N ARG A 317 39.69 -32.29 -33.31
CA ARG A 317 40.36 -32.63 -34.56
C ARG A 317 41.86 -32.38 -34.52
N ALA A 318 42.32 -31.27 -33.95
CA ALA A 318 43.74 -31.01 -33.78
C ALA A 318 44.43 -32.11 -32.96
N LYS A 319 43.77 -32.62 -31.91
CA LYS A 319 44.25 -33.74 -31.10
C LYS A 319 44.27 -35.06 -31.88
N ALA A 320 43.17 -35.40 -32.57
CA ALA A 320 43.08 -36.61 -33.38
C ALA A 320 44.11 -36.63 -34.53
N MET A 321 44.42 -35.46 -35.09
CA MET A 321 45.50 -35.31 -36.06
C MET A 321 46.86 -35.50 -35.39
N ALA A 322 47.13 -34.83 -34.26
CA ALA A 322 48.41 -34.91 -33.53
C ALA A 322 48.81 -36.33 -33.07
N GLU A 323 47.84 -37.21 -32.84
CA GLU A 323 48.09 -38.61 -32.46
C GLU A 323 48.49 -39.49 -33.66
N ASN A 324 48.08 -39.14 -34.89
CA ASN A 324 48.27 -39.96 -36.08
C ASN A 324 49.45 -39.54 -36.97
N LEU A 325 49.94 -38.31 -36.88
CA LEU A 325 51.12 -37.79 -37.59
C LEU A 325 51.89 -36.82 -36.66
N PRO A 326 53.20 -36.55 -36.86
CA PRO A 326 53.85 -35.41 -36.22
C PRO A 326 53.32 -34.12 -36.89
N VAL A 327 52.23 -33.57 -36.35
CA VAL A 327 51.31 -32.70 -37.11
C VAL A 327 51.77 -31.26 -37.28
N VAL A 328 51.79 -30.87 -38.55
CA VAL A 328 51.64 -29.50 -39.02
C VAL A 328 50.23 -29.05 -38.64
N PRO A 329 50.05 -28.06 -37.75
CA PRO A 329 48.72 -27.55 -37.41
C PRO A 329 48.01 -27.05 -38.68
N ALA A 330 46.67 -27.08 -38.68
CA ALA A 330 45.91 -26.62 -39.83
C ALA A 330 46.41 -25.24 -40.25
N ARG A 331 46.61 -25.03 -41.55
CA ARG A 331 47.14 -23.76 -42.05
C ARG A 331 46.01 -22.88 -42.58
N ASP A 332 46.05 -21.62 -42.18
CA ASP A 332 45.24 -20.57 -42.83
C ASP A 332 45.76 -20.30 -44.25
N GLU A 333 45.04 -19.52 -45.04
CA GLU A 333 45.41 -19.08 -46.39
C GLU A 333 46.78 -18.38 -46.43
N ALA A 334 47.20 -17.78 -45.31
CA ALA A 334 48.53 -17.17 -45.11
C ALA A 334 49.63 -18.17 -44.69
N GLY A 335 49.32 -19.46 -44.54
CA GLY A 335 50.28 -20.51 -44.15
C GLY A 335 50.61 -20.59 -42.66
N ALA A 336 50.00 -19.74 -41.84
CA ALA A 336 50.17 -19.73 -40.38
C ALA A 336 49.36 -20.85 -39.71
N THR A 337 49.84 -21.29 -38.55
CA THR A 337 49.13 -22.20 -37.63
C THR A 337 47.76 -21.63 -37.26
N ALA A 338 46.70 -22.38 -37.55
CA ALA A 338 45.32 -21.99 -37.35
C ALA A 338 44.49 -23.16 -36.80
N LEU A 339 43.29 -22.83 -36.32
CA LEU A 339 42.29 -23.79 -35.89
C LEU A 339 41.69 -24.49 -37.12
N PRO A 340 41.64 -25.84 -37.20
CA PRO A 340 41.01 -26.58 -38.29
C PRO A 340 39.64 -26.07 -38.75
N ILE A 341 38.80 -25.62 -37.81
CA ILE A 341 37.45 -25.12 -38.10
C ILE A 341 37.35 -23.68 -37.59
N GLU A 342 36.98 -22.76 -38.48
CA GLU A 342 36.67 -21.37 -38.14
C GLU A 342 35.18 -21.09 -38.36
N MET A 343 34.51 -20.61 -37.32
CA MET A 343 33.10 -20.20 -37.39
C MET A 343 33.03 -18.70 -37.69
N ARG A 344 32.66 -18.34 -38.92
CA ARG A 344 32.49 -16.95 -39.35
C ARG A 344 31.06 -16.50 -39.07
N THR A 345 30.84 -16.03 -37.84
CA THR A 345 29.55 -15.49 -37.39
C THR A 345 29.32 -14.08 -37.94
N ARG A 346 28.12 -13.82 -38.50
CA ARG A 346 27.69 -12.51 -39.00
C ARG A 346 26.29 -12.20 -38.49
N LEU A 347 26.16 -11.06 -37.82
CA LEU A 347 24.89 -10.54 -37.34
C LEU A 347 24.15 -9.80 -38.46
N LEU A 348 22.87 -10.14 -38.62
CA LEU A 348 21.92 -9.49 -39.52
C LEU A 348 21.00 -8.57 -38.71
N PHE A 349 20.46 -7.53 -39.34
CA PHE A 349 19.50 -6.56 -38.76
C PHE A 349 20.01 -5.68 -37.61
N ASN A 350 20.83 -6.19 -36.67
CA ASN A 350 21.44 -5.44 -35.57
C ASN A 350 22.93 -5.78 -35.38
N PRO A 351 23.83 -5.31 -36.26
CA PRO A 351 25.24 -5.68 -36.23
C PRO A 351 25.98 -5.26 -34.96
N ASN A 352 25.52 -4.18 -34.30
CA ASN A 352 26.13 -3.65 -33.08
C ASN A 352 25.59 -4.29 -31.79
N LEU A 353 24.63 -5.23 -31.90
CA LEU A 353 23.91 -5.82 -30.76
C LEU A 353 23.32 -4.76 -29.80
N GLU A 354 22.88 -3.62 -30.33
CA GLU A 354 22.31 -2.55 -29.51
C GLU A 354 20.99 -3.03 -28.89
N SER A 355 21.02 -3.26 -27.56
CA SER A 355 19.87 -3.77 -26.80
C SER A 355 18.65 -2.84 -26.89
N SER A 356 18.87 -1.55 -27.15
CA SER A 356 17.80 -0.55 -27.33
C SER A 356 16.82 -0.91 -28.43
N HIS A 357 17.29 -1.49 -29.55
CA HIS A 357 16.41 -1.87 -30.67
C HIS A 357 15.41 -2.97 -30.28
N PHE A 358 15.75 -3.82 -29.32
CA PHE A 358 14.88 -4.88 -28.81
C PHE A 358 14.00 -4.41 -27.64
N PHE A 359 14.57 -3.75 -26.63
CA PHE A 359 13.84 -3.42 -25.40
C PHE A 359 12.91 -2.20 -25.53
N VAL A 360 13.26 -1.19 -26.32
CA VAL A 360 12.48 0.07 -26.39
C VAL A 360 11.02 -0.17 -26.82
N PRO A 361 10.73 -0.93 -27.89
CA PRO A 361 9.34 -1.21 -28.27
C PRO A 361 8.55 -1.94 -27.16
N GLY A 362 9.19 -2.91 -26.48
CA GLY A 362 8.57 -3.64 -25.37
C GLY A 362 8.26 -2.75 -24.18
N LEU A 363 9.20 -1.89 -23.79
CA LEU A 363 9.01 -0.91 -22.72
C LEU A 363 7.90 0.09 -23.05
N VAL A 364 7.80 0.56 -24.29
CA VAL A 364 6.68 1.43 -24.71
C VAL A 364 5.34 0.71 -24.49
N GLY A 365 5.23 -0.56 -24.86
CA GLY A 365 4.03 -1.37 -24.61
C GLY A 365 3.67 -1.45 -23.12
N ILE A 366 4.67 -1.73 -22.27
CA ILE A 366 4.49 -1.82 -20.81
C ILE A 366 4.11 -0.45 -20.23
N ILE A 367 4.76 0.63 -20.64
CA ILE A 367 4.46 1.99 -20.19
C ILE A 367 3.03 2.36 -20.60
N MET A 368 2.65 2.10 -21.85
CA MET A 368 1.29 2.34 -22.35
C MET A 368 0.26 1.54 -21.55
N GLN A 369 0.55 0.28 -21.24
CA GLN A 369 -0.30 -0.55 -20.39
C GLN A 369 -0.44 0.05 -18.98
N LEU A 370 0.66 0.44 -18.35
CA LEU A 370 0.67 1.04 -17.01
C LEU A 370 -0.09 2.36 -16.97
N VAL A 371 0.13 3.23 -17.96
CA VAL A 371 -0.59 4.50 -18.10
C VAL A 371 -2.08 4.25 -18.32
N THR A 372 -2.45 3.28 -19.16
CA THR A 372 -3.86 2.92 -19.39
C THR A 372 -4.51 2.39 -18.12
N LEU A 373 -3.83 1.52 -17.37
CA LEU A 373 -4.32 1.00 -16.09
C LEU A 373 -4.49 2.13 -15.07
N PHE A 374 -3.53 3.04 -15.00
CA PHE A 374 -3.59 4.21 -14.13
C PHE A 374 -4.76 5.15 -14.49
N LEU A 375 -4.95 5.42 -15.79
CA LEU A 375 -6.08 6.20 -16.28
C LEU A 375 -7.42 5.52 -16.01
N THR A 376 -7.46 4.18 -16.08
CA THR A 376 -8.66 3.40 -15.76
C THR A 376 -9.06 3.57 -14.29
N THR A 377 -8.11 3.69 -13.37
CA THR A 377 -8.40 3.96 -11.94
C THR A 377 -9.16 5.27 -11.72
N PHE A 378 -8.87 6.32 -12.50
CA PHE A 378 -9.66 7.56 -12.47
C PHE A 378 -11.08 7.35 -13.01
N ALA A 379 -11.30 6.38 -13.89
CA ALA A 379 -12.66 6.07 -14.36
C ALA A 379 -13.50 5.32 -13.30
N ILE A 380 -12.88 4.76 -12.25
CA ILE A 380 -13.58 3.97 -11.22
C ILE A 380 -14.33 4.92 -10.27
N PRO A 381 -15.69 4.82 -10.17
CA PRO A 381 -16.50 5.70 -9.32
C PRO A 381 -16.12 5.65 -7.83
N VAL A 382 -15.66 4.49 -7.36
CA VAL A 382 -15.28 4.25 -5.96
C VAL A 382 -14.15 5.19 -5.51
N THR A 383 -13.22 5.53 -6.42
CA THR A 383 -12.09 6.43 -6.13
C THR A 383 -12.59 7.80 -5.67
N TYR A 384 -13.50 8.39 -6.45
CA TYR A 384 -14.08 9.70 -6.14
C TYR A 384 -14.98 9.67 -4.89
N TYR A 385 -15.74 8.59 -4.69
CA TYR A 385 -16.58 8.43 -3.51
C TYR A 385 -15.76 8.47 -2.21
N ILE A 386 -14.63 7.74 -2.17
CA ILE A 386 -13.75 7.71 -0.99
C ILE A 386 -13.11 9.08 -0.74
N GLU A 387 -12.71 9.80 -1.78
CA GLU A 387 -12.16 11.17 -1.64
C GLU A 387 -13.18 12.14 -1.05
N ILE A 388 -14.43 12.13 -1.53
CA ILE A 388 -15.51 12.98 -1.04
C ILE A 388 -15.76 12.71 0.44
N LEU A 389 -15.93 11.43 0.81
CA LEU A 389 -16.13 11.03 2.21
C LEU A 389 -14.98 11.50 3.10
N ARG A 390 -13.73 11.28 2.67
CA ARG A 390 -12.55 11.67 3.44
C ARG A 390 -12.48 13.19 3.63
N ALA A 391 -12.78 13.97 2.59
CA ALA A 391 -12.73 15.42 2.64
C ALA A 391 -13.79 15.99 3.60
N ILE A 392 -15.03 15.50 3.53
CA ILE A 392 -16.12 15.96 4.40
C ILE A 392 -15.89 15.50 5.84
N VAL A 393 -15.65 14.20 6.06
CA VAL A 393 -15.64 13.60 7.41
C VAL A 393 -14.37 13.92 8.19
N LEU A 394 -13.19 13.94 7.54
CA LEU A 394 -11.93 14.12 8.24
C LEU A 394 -11.35 15.53 8.15
N ARG A 395 -11.65 16.28 7.08
CA ARG A 395 -11.04 17.61 6.85
C ARG A 395 -12.02 18.76 7.05
N GLY A 396 -13.32 18.49 7.23
CA GLY A 396 -14.34 19.54 7.29
C GLY A 396 -14.35 20.40 6.02
N ALA A 397 -14.07 19.78 4.88
CA ALA A 397 -13.86 20.48 3.61
C ALA A 397 -15.16 21.13 3.10
N ASP A 398 -15.04 22.32 2.53
CA ASP A 398 -16.17 23.06 1.97
C ASP A 398 -16.62 22.46 0.64
N PHE A 399 -17.81 22.84 0.16
CA PHE A 399 -18.38 22.33 -1.09
C PHE A 399 -17.42 22.48 -2.29
N PHE A 400 -16.66 23.56 -2.35
CA PHE A 400 -15.71 23.82 -3.43
C PHE A 400 -14.49 22.88 -3.40
N ASP A 401 -14.13 22.36 -2.22
CA ASP A 401 -12.99 21.46 -2.06
C ASP A 401 -13.30 20.04 -2.58
N VAL A 402 -14.56 19.61 -2.44
CA VAL A 402 -15.03 18.30 -2.95
C VAL A 402 -15.58 18.36 -4.37
N LEU A 403 -15.81 19.57 -4.91
CA LEU A 403 -16.38 19.78 -6.23
C LEU A 403 -15.65 19.01 -7.35
N PRO A 404 -14.29 18.95 -7.41
CA PRO A 404 -13.59 18.18 -8.44
C PRO A 404 -13.92 16.68 -8.39
N SER A 405 -13.94 16.09 -7.20
CA SER A 405 -14.25 14.66 -7.03
C SER A 405 -15.73 14.38 -7.32
N VAL A 406 -16.64 15.29 -6.97
CA VAL A 406 -18.08 15.19 -7.32
C VAL A 406 -18.27 15.22 -8.84
N LEU A 407 -17.58 16.11 -9.55
CA LEU A 407 -17.62 16.18 -11.01
C LEU A 407 -17.07 14.91 -11.66
N GLY A 408 -15.97 14.37 -11.14
CA GLY A 408 -15.41 13.08 -11.57
C GLY A 408 -16.39 11.91 -11.39
N LEU A 409 -17.09 11.87 -10.25
CA LEU A 409 -18.11 10.86 -9.97
C LEU A 409 -19.33 10.99 -10.90
N ALA A 410 -19.78 12.22 -11.16
CA ALA A 410 -20.88 12.47 -12.09
C ALA A 410 -20.51 12.04 -13.52
N ALA A 411 -19.30 12.40 -13.98
CA ALA A 411 -18.81 12.04 -15.31
C ALA A 411 -18.71 10.51 -15.49
N SER A 412 -18.11 9.80 -14.53
CA SER A 412 -18.02 8.33 -14.57
C SER A 412 -19.41 7.66 -14.56
N THR A 413 -20.35 8.19 -13.79
CA THR A 413 -21.75 7.71 -13.77
C THR A 413 -22.43 7.90 -15.12
N ILE A 414 -22.28 9.06 -15.76
CA ILE A 414 -22.83 9.34 -17.09
C ILE A 414 -22.25 8.36 -18.12
N VAL A 415 -20.94 8.11 -18.10
CA VAL A 415 -20.27 7.19 -19.02
C VAL A 415 -20.79 5.76 -18.84
N VAL A 416 -20.85 5.27 -17.60
CA VAL A 416 -21.35 3.91 -17.29
C VAL A 416 -22.81 3.76 -17.68
N LEU A 417 -23.65 4.77 -17.38
CA LEU A 417 -25.06 4.76 -17.74
C LEU A 417 -25.24 4.78 -19.26
N ALA A 418 -24.50 5.61 -20.00
CA ALA A 418 -24.52 5.66 -21.45
C ALA A 418 -24.11 4.31 -22.06
N PHE A 419 -23.05 3.69 -21.55
CA PHE A 419 -22.61 2.37 -22.01
C PHE A 419 -23.65 1.28 -21.71
N SER A 420 -24.25 1.29 -20.51
CA SER A 420 -25.32 0.38 -20.13
C SER A 420 -26.53 0.49 -21.06
N LEU A 421 -26.98 1.73 -21.35
CA LEU A 421 -28.09 1.99 -22.27
C LEU A 421 -27.78 1.55 -23.71
N MET A 422 -26.56 1.80 -24.21
CA MET A 422 -26.14 1.35 -25.54
C MET A 422 -26.10 -0.17 -25.66
N ARG A 423 -25.65 -0.87 -24.61
CA ARG A 423 -25.62 -2.34 -24.57
C ARG A 423 -27.02 -2.94 -24.50
N PHE A 424 -27.92 -2.36 -23.69
CA PHE A 424 -29.31 -2.81 -23.55
C PHE A 424 -30.07 -2.74 -24.88
N ARG A 425 -29.84 -1.68 -25.66
CA ARG A 425 -30.44 -1.50 -26.99
C ARG A 425 -30.01 -2.56 -28.01
N LYS A 426 -28.79 -3.11 -27.90
CA LYS A 426 -28.28 -4.15 -28.80
C LYS A 426 -28.78 -5.56 -28.50
N GLN A 427 -29.42 -5.80 -27.35
CA GLN A 427 -29.97 -7.11 -26.99
C GLN A 427 -31.46 -7.26 -27.33
N LEU A 428 -32.12 -6.16 -27.72
CA LEU A 428 -33.55 -6.12 -28.06
C LEU A 428 -33.82 -6.19 -29.59
N VAL A 429 -32.77 -6.40 -30.39
CA VAL A 429 -32.83 -6.67 -31.84
C VAL A 429 -32.17 -8.03 -32.05
#